data_AF-A0A1F5EHJ4-F1
#
_entry.id   AF-A0A1F5EHJ4-F1
#
_cell.length_a   1.000
_cell.length_b   1.000
_cell.length_c   1.000
_cell.angle_alpha   90.00
_cell.angle_beta   90.00
_cell.angle_gamma   90.00
#
_symmetry.space_group_name_H-M   'P 1'
#
loop_
_entity.id
_entity.type
_entity.pdbx_description
1 polymer ?
#
loop_
_entity_poly.entity_id
_entity_poly.type
_entity_poly.pdbx_seq_one_letter_code
_entity_poly.pdbx_strand_id
1 'polypeptide(L)'
;MINFFSAIKWRGYINKKGGNEVEMNSTAKTNIQFHDFPMDRSQVAPCIYKNLSHQTTNTGIVLNHTIIKELRRFLLEYLQSLAKTFSSYHFYCRIDAYFDENSITILEVNTAFVDGWGTALNLSRTCGIKINPDLLFFPKFFSYCSCDYLPELQLLVDELRYLGKDEHTIASQYDYDKFRIDNIKPVYLYGRTITQTPNENIVFFDGNCSDNKMNLAWFSDTWPRTFVRIPKHYYRGLCNWQDIPENVVLKYCDKSSYECQMAWQSVILGKPMGKRPSSKRLWQEMKMVAQDRIRPTTHNGYNCQLIILTHGIEPITGYVQYSSKQIINDDSIHGPLQLE
;
A
#
# COMPACT_ATOMS: atom_id res chain seq x y z
N MET A 1 -6.13 16.63 55.03
CA MET A 1 -5.30 17.84 55.20
C MET A 1 -5.11 18.43 53.80
N ILE A 2 -5.78 19.56 53.57
CA ILE A 2 -5.73 20.50 52.42
C ILE A 2 -6.09 19.94 51.02
N ASN A 3 -7.39 20.05 50.73
CA ASN A 3 -7.96 20.25 49.40
C ASN A 3 -7.65 21.69 48.94
N PHE A 4 -7.25 21.87 47.68
CA PHE A 4 -7.26 23.19 47.03
C PHE A 4 -8.20 23.17 45.81
N PHE A 5 -9.46 23.54 46.07
CA PHE A 5 -10.28 24.23 45.09
C PHE A 5 -9.87 25.71 45.11
N SER A 6 -9.54 26.29 43.96
CA SER A 6 -9.58 27.74 43.80
C SER A 6 -10.32 28.08 42.51
N ALA A 7 -11.57 28.50 42.72
CA ALA A 7 -12.34 29.28 41.77
C ALA A 7 -11.63 30.62 41.55
N ILE A 8 -11.34 30.98 40.30
CA ILE A 8 -10.96 32.34 39.93
C ILE A 8 -12.11 32.96 39.15
N LYS A 9 -12.60 34.05 39.75
CA LYS A 9 -13.68 34.91 39.32
C LYS A 9 -13.42 35.49 37.94
N TRP A 10 -14.42 35.38 37.08
CA TRP A 10 -14.64 36.28 35.95
C TRP A 10 -14.76 37.72 36.46
N ARG A 11 -13.84 38.58 36.04
CA ARG A 11 -14.03 40.04 36.05
C ARG A 11 -13.85 40.53 34.63
N GLY A 12 -14.94 41.04 34.07
CA GLY A 12 -14.93 41.74 32.79
C GLY A 12 -14.07 43.00 32.88
N TYR A 13 -13.23 43.17 31.87
CA TYR A 13 -12.73 44.48 31.47
C TYR A 13 -13.13 44.69 30.03
N ILE A 14 -14.16 45.52 29.85
CA ILE A 14 -14.46 46.16 28.58
C ILE A 14 -13.35 47.19 28.38
N ASN A 15 -12.53 47.00 27.34
CA ASN A 15 -11.72 48.08 26.80
C ASN A 15 -12.01 48.18 25.30
N LYS A 16 -12.89 49.12 24.95
CA LYS A 16 -13.04 49.63 23.60
C LYS A 16 -11.77 50.42 23.27
N LYS A 17 -11.02 49.98 22.26
CA LYS A 17 -10.33 50.86 21.31
C LYS A 17 -9.82 50.02 20.14
N GLY A 18 -10.11 50.51 18.94
CA GLY A 18 -9.89 49.82 17.68
C GLY A 18 -8.46 49.35 17.50
N GLY A 19 -8.35 48.15 16.97
CA GLY A 19 -7.16 47.58 16.39
C GLY A 19 -7.65 46.63 15.31
N ASN A 20 -7.16 46.82 14.09
CA ASN A 20 -7.51 46.02 12.92
C ASN A 20 -7.53 44.53 13.26
N GLU A 21 -8.66 43.87 13.00
CA GLU A 21 -8.68 42.43 12.81
C GLU A 21 -7.76 42.13 11.62
N VAL A 22 -6.51 41.79 11.94
CA VAL A 22 -5.73 40.95 11.06
C VAL A 22 -6.43 39.60 11.13
N GLU A 23 -7.32 39.34 10.18
CA GLU A 23 -7.72 37.98 9.83
C GLU A 23 -6.43 37.20 9.56
N MET A 24 -5.91 36.52 10.59
CA MET A 24 -5.05 35.38 10.37
C MET A 24 -5.93 34.30 9.75
N ASN A 25 -6.11 34.38 8.44
CA ASN A 25 -6.45 33.25 7.60
C ASN A 25 -5.29 32.25 7.71
N SER A 26 -5.20 31.53 8.84
CA SER A 26 -4.49 30.26 8.86
C SER A 26 -5.39 29.28 8.12
N THR A 27 -5.36 29.33 6.78
CA THR A 27 -5.74 28.17 5.98
C THR A 27 -4.89 27.03 6.48
N ALA A 28 -5.48 26.14 7.29
CA ALA A 28 -4.80 24.96 7.78
C ALA A 28 -4.21 24.26 6.55
N LYS A 29 -2.89 24.20 6.47
CA LYS A 29 -2.21 23.59 5.32
C LYS A 29 -2.60 22.11 5.34
N THR A 30 -3.41 21.68 4.36
CA THR A 30 -3.81 20.28 4.23
C THR A 30 -2.58 19.41 4.04
N ASN A 31 -2.62 18.19 4.54
CA ASN A 31 -1.48 17.27 4.48
C ASN A 31 -1.40 16.53 3.14
N ILE A 32 -2.53 16.45 2.43
CA ILE A 32 -2.68 15.70 1.18
C ILE A 32 -3.41 16.58 0.18
N GLN A 33 -2.84 16.75 -1.01
CA GLN A 33 -3.35 17.68 -2.02
C GLN A 33 -3.37 17.04 -3.41
N PHE A 34 -4.44 17.30 -4.16
CA PHE A 34 -4.44 17.07 -5.60
C PHE A 34 -3.54 18.09 -6.29
N HIS A 35 -2.78 17.63 -7.27
CA HIS A 35 -1.87 18.48 -8.05
C HIS A 35 -1.82 18.01 -9.49
N ASP A 36 -1.83 18.96 -10.44
CA ASP A 36 -1.65 18.66 -11.85
C ASP A 36 -0.17 18.78 -12.22
N PHE A 37 0.44 17.65 -12.56
CA PHE A 37 1.85 17.57 -12.90
C PHE A 37 2.08 17.84 -14.40
N PRO A 38 3.21 18.44 -14.79
CA PRO A 38 3.63 18.43 -16.19
C PRO A 38 4.08 17.01 -16.55
N MET A 39 3.32 16.31 -17.40
CA MET A 39 3.61 14.93 -17.80
C MET A 39 4.08 14.84 -19.26
N ASP A 40 5.27 14.29 -19.49
CA ASP A 40 5.73 13.91 -20.82
C ASP A 40 5.07 12.58 -21.24
N ARG A 41 3.99 12.70 -22.02
CA ARG A 41 3.22 11.55 -22.53
C ARG A 41 4.01 10.65 -23.47
N SER A 42 5.10 11.12 -24.08
CA SER A 42 5.93 10.30 -24.97
C SER A 42 6.75 9.26 -24.20
N GLN A 43 6.94 9.46 -22.89
CA GLN A 43 7.72 8.59 -22.01
C GLN A 43 6.85 7.60 -21.22
N VAL A 44 5.52 7.75 -21.26
CA VAL A 44 4.58 6.87 -20.56
C VAL A 44 4.65 5.48 -21.19
N ALA A 45 4.82 4.47 -20.34
CA ALA A 45 4.82 3.09 -20.78
C ALA A 45 3.51 2.75 -21.52
N PRO A 46 3.55 2.13 -22.70
CA PRO A 46 2.34 1.86 -23.49
C PRO A 46 1.43 0.81 -22.84
N CYS A 47 2.01 -0.15 -22.13
CA CYS A 47 1.35 -1.18 -21.35
C CYS A 47 2.15 -1.49 -20.10
N ILE A 48 1.44 -1.96 -19.06
CA ILE A 48 2.04 -2.39 -17.78
C ILE A 48 1.58 -3.80 -17.37
N TYR A 49 0.46 -4.28 -17.93
CA TYR A 49 -0.05 -5.62 -17.63
C TYR A 49 -0.62 -6.25 -18.90
N LYS A 50 -0.16 -7.45 -19.24
CA LYS A 50 -0.54 -8.16 -20.48
C LYS A 50 -0.41 -7.23 -21.70
N ASN A 51 -1.49 -7.08 -22.46
CA ASN A 51 -1.61 -6.21 -23.62
C ASN A 51 -2.54 -5.01 -23.33
N LEU A 52 -2.84 -4.73 -22.06
CA LEU A 52 -3.73 -3.64 -21.69
C LEU A 52 -2.97 -2.31 -21.76
N SER A 53 -3.58 -1.33 -22.44
CA SER A 53 -3.00 0.01 -22.52
C SER A 53 -2.92 0.64 -21.14
N HIS A 54 -1.78 1.23 -20.84
CA HIS A 54 -1.58 1.97 -19.59
C HIS A 54 -2.37 3.28 -19.63
N GLN A 55 -3.49 3.31 -18.92
CA GLN A 55 -4.30 4.52 -18.79
C GLN A 55 -3.66 5.43 -17.75
N THR A 56 -3.32 6.66 -18.15
CA THR A 56 -2.63 7.62 -17.26
C THR A 56 -3.29 8.99 -17.24
N THR A 57 -3.15 9.68 -16.11
CA THR A 57 -3.55 11.08 -15.92
C THR A 57 -2.40 11.88 -15.31
N ASN A 58 -2.36 13.18 -15.60
CA ASN A 58 -1.38 14.09 -15.01
C ASN A 58 -1.83 14.64 -13.64
N THR A 59 -3.11 14.47 -13.29
CA THR A 59 -3.59 14.76 -11.94
C THR A 59 -3.09 13.70 -10.97
N GLY A 60 -2.31 14.12 -9.99
CA GLY A 60 -1.72 13.28 -8.97
C GLY A 60 -1.99 13.78 -7.56
N ILE A 61 -1.25 13.22 -6.61
CA ILE A 61 -1.31 13.59 -5.19
C ILE A 61 0.07 14.00 -4.70
N VAL A 62 0.11 15.00 -3.83
CA VAL A 62 1.27 15.37 -3.02
C VAL A 62 0.99 14.99 -1.57
N LEU A 63 1.87 14.18 -0.97
CA LEU A 63 1.86 13.87 0.46
C LEU A 63 2.92 14.71 1.16
N ASN A 64 2.49 15.45 2.19
CA ASN A 64 3.41 16.29 2.93
C ASN A 64 4.33 15.51 3.89
N HIS A 65 5.38 16.18 4.34
CA HIS A 65 6.36 15.61 5.29
C HIS A 65 5.76 15.07 6.60
N THR A 66 4.58 15.57 7.04
CA THR A 66 3.93 15.09 8.27
C THR A 66 3.40 13.67 8.08
N ILE A 67 2.75 13.40 6.95
CA ILE A 67 2.31 12.05 6.57
C ILE A 67 3.52 11.13 6.40
N ILE A 68 4.55 11.57 5.67
CA ILE A 68 5.74 10.74 5.43
C ILE A 68 6.44 10.37 6.73
N LYS A 69 6.59 11.32 7.67
CA LYS A 69 7.22 11.05 8.98
C LYS A 69 6.43 10.02 9.80
N GLU A 70 5.10 10.14 9.84
CA GLU A 70 4.28 9.17 10.56
C GLU A 70 4.22 7.81 9.84
N LEU A 71 4.32 7.79 8.51
CA LEU A 71 4.41 6.57 7.72
C LEU A 71 5.73 5.82 7.97
N ARG A 72 6.87 6.52 8.05
CA ARG A 72 8.16 5.92 8.46
C ARG A 72 8.05 5.26 9.83
N ARG A 73 7.37 5.92 10.78
CA ARG A 73 7.12 5.37 12.12
C ARG A 73 6.20 4.15 12.09
N PHE A 74 5.12 4.21 11.31
CA PHE A 74 4.22 3.09 11.09
C PHE A 74 5.01 1.88 10.58
N LEU A 75 5.82 2.06 9.53
CA LEU A 75 6.62 1.00 8.95
C LEU A 75 7.64 0.44 9.95
N LEU A 76 8.29 1.28 10.75
CA LEU A 76 9.22 0.82 11.78
C LEU A 76 8.52 -0.12 12.79
N GLU A 77 7.42 0.34 13.38
CA GLU A 77 6.69 -0.43 14.41
C GLU A 77 6.02 -1.68 13.81
N TYR A 78 5.45 -1.56 12.60
CA TYR A 78 4.84 -2.68 11.86
C TYR A 78 5.88 -3.74 11.52
N LEU A 79 6.99 -3.37 10.87
CA LEU A 79 8.04 -4.32 10.50
C LEU A 79 8.70 -4.96 11.72
N GLN A 80 8.88 -4.23 12.83
CA GLN A 80 9.35 -4.81 14.09
C GLN A 80 8.38 -5.85 14.65
N SER A 81 7.07 -5.62 14.51
CA SER A 81 6.06 -6.62 14.90
C SER A 81 6.16 -7.90 14.08
N LEU A 82 6.60 -7.80 12.82
CA LEU A 82 6.86 -8.94 11.92
C LEU A 82 8.23 -9.57 12.14
N ALA A 83 9.22 -8.82 12.63
CA ALA A 83 10.62 -9.26 12.76
C ALA A 83 10.83 -10.43 13.74
N LYS A 84 9.85 -10.74 14.60
CA LYS A 84 9.84 -12.00 15.36
C LYS A 84 9.78 -13.24 14.46
N THR A 85 9.40 -13.06 13.20
CA THR A 85 9.20 -14.10 12.19
C THR A 85 10.28 -14.07 11.09
N PHE A 86 11.04 -12.98 10.91
CA PHE A 86 11.94 -12.81 9.75
C PHE A 86 13.28 -12.13 10.11
N SER A 87 14.38 -12.60 9.50
CA SER A 87 15.76 -12.25 9.88
C SER A 87 16.48 -11.23 8.99
N SER A 88 15.89 -10.72 7.89
CA SER A 88 16.57 -9.82 6.95
C SER A 88 15.87 -8.45 6.81
N TYR A 89 16.64 -7.37 6.76
CA TYR A 89 16.18 -5.97 6.84
C TYR A 89 15.77 -5.33 5.48
N HIS A 90 15.74 -6.09 4.39
CA HIS A 90 15.43 -5.57 3.05
C HIS A 90 13.99 -5.92 2.63
N PHE A 91 13.02 -5.21 3.19
CA PHE A 91 11.60 -5.39 2.86
C PHE A 91 11.15 -4.33 1.87
N TYR A 92 10.84 -4.73 0.64
CA TYR A 92 10.03 -3.90 -0.24
C TYR A 92 8.57 -4.03 0.16
N CYS A 93 7.86 -2.93 0.35
CA CYS A 93 6.43 -2.99 0.63
C CYS A 93 5.64 -2.19 -0.40
N ARG A 94 4.49 -2.73 -0.81
CA ARG A 94 3.41 -2.02 -1.46
C ARG A 94 2.31 -1.78 -0.44
N ILE A 95 2.01 -0.51 -0.18
CA ILE A 95 0.95 -0.07 0.72
C ILE A 95 -0.22 0.43 -0.11
N ASP A 96 -1.37 -0.18 0.10
CA ASP A 96 -2.62 0.26 -0.51
C ASP A 96 -3.37 1.08 0.54
N ALA A 97 -3.67 2.34 0.23
CA ALA A 97 -4.30 3.26 1.18
C ALA A 97 -5.39 4.12 0.54
N TYR A 98 -6.46 4.35 1.29
CA TYR A 98 -7.34 5.49 1.05
C TYR A 98 -6.83 6.70 1.81
N PHE A 99 -7.35 7.88 1.49
CA PHE A 99 -6.92 9.12 2.11
C PHE A 99 -8.07 10.10 2.21
N ASP A 100 -7.90 11.11 3.06
CA ASP A 100 -8.64 12.37 3.07
C ASP A 100 -7.63 13.53 3.01
N GLU A 101 -8.07 14.77 3.19
CA GLU A 101 -7.19 15.95 3.13
C GLU A 101 -6.05 15.95 4.17
N ASN A 102 -6.19 15.15 5.23
CA ASN A 102 -5.33 15.23 6.41
C ASN A 102 -4.62 13.92 6.74
N SER A 103 -5.10 12.78 6.28
CA SER A 103 -4.62 11.47 6.70
C SER A 103 -4.71 10.42 5.60
N ILE A 104 -3.83 9.41 5.68
CA ILE A 104 -3.96 8.15 4.95
C ILE A 104 -4.55 7.08 5.86
N THR A 105 -5.28 6.14 5.28
CA THR A 105 -5.85 4.98 5.94
C THR A 105 -5.38 3.73 5.21
N ILE A 106 -4.48 2.98 5.84
CA ILE A 106 -3.83 1.80 5.26
C ILE A 106 -4.81 0.63 5.21
N LEU A 107 -5.05 0.12 4.00
CA LEU A 107 -5.98 -0.97 3.73
C LEU A 107 -5.30 -2.33 3.67
N GLU A 108 -4.09 -2.37 3.12
CA GLU A 108 -3.25 -3.55 2.94
C GLU A 108 -1.77 -3.14 2.90
N VAL A 109 -0.90 -3.97 3.47
CA VAL A 109 0.56 -3.88 3.30
C VAL A 109 1.00 -5.20 2.70
N ASN A 110 1.38 -5.19 1.44
CA ASN A 110 1.97 -6.34 0.75
C ASN A 110 3.49 -6.19 0.84
N THR A 111 4.12 -7.11 1.51
CA THR A 111 5.57 -7.19 1.69
C THR A 111 6.22 -7.99 0.56
N ALA A 112 7.50 -7.73 0.30
CA ALA A 112 8.27 -8.35 -0.77
C ALA A 112 7.61 -8.25 -2.17
N PHE A 113 6.95 -7.13 -2.45
CA PHE A 113 6.12 -6.95 -3.64
C PHE A 113 6.80 -6.01 -4.66
N VAL A 114 7.07 -6.52 -5.87
CA VAL A 114 7.64 -5.76 -7.00
C VAL A 114 6.57 -5.18 -7.94
N ASP A 115 5.31 -5.59 -7.77
CA ASP A 115 4.19 -5.05 -8.53
C ASP A 115 4.03 -3.54 -8.34
N GLY A 116 3.83 -2.83 -9.44
CA GLY A 116 3.61 -1.39 -9.45
C GLY A 116 4.88 -0.54 -9.33
N TRP A 117 6.08 -1.12 -9.11
CA TRP A 117 7.31 -0.34 -9.08
C TRP A 117 7.69 0.24 -10.43
N GLY A 118 7.54 -0.52 -11.52
CA GLY A 118 7.77 -0.01 -12.87
C GLY A 118 6.82 1.13 -13.19
N THR A 119 5.54 0.94 -12.88
CA THR A 119 4.49 1.97 -13.00
C THR A 119 4.83 3.24 -12.21
N ALA A 120 5.19 3.11 -10.93
CA ALA A 120 5.51 4.26 -10.06
C ALA A 120 6.73 5.05 -10.55
N LEU A 121 7.80 4.34 -10.93
CA LEU A 121 9.03 4.96 -11.42
C LEU A 121 8.81 5.64 -12.77
N ASN A 122 8.08 5.01 -13.69
CA ASN A 122 7.71 5.61 -14.98
C ASN A 122 6.87 6.88 -14.80
N LEU A 123 5.86 6.86 -13.91
CA LEU A 123 5.07 8.04 -13.60
C LEU A 123 5.91 9.14 -12.93
N SER A 124 6.83 8.77 -12.04
CA SER A 124 7.76 9.73 -11.42
C SER A 124 8.63 10.40 -12.47
N ARG A 125 9.26 9.61 -13.37
CA ARG A 125 10.11 10.13 -14.44
C ARG A 125 9.34 11.02 -15.42
N THR A 126 8.20 10.54 -15.92
CA THR A 126 7.36 11.29 -16.88
C THR A 126 6.86 12.61 -16.31
N CYS A 127 6.73 12.72 -14.98
CA CYS A 127 6.28 13.93 -14.28
C CYS A 127 7.41 14.75 -13.66
N GLY A 128 8.69 14.39 -13.88
CA GLY A 128 9.84 15.09 -13.31
C GLY A 128 9.99 14.98 -11.79
N ILE A 129 9.33 14.01 -11.15
CA ILE A 129 9.46 13.72 -9.71
C ILE A 129 10.78 12.99 -9.49
N LYS A 130 11.63 13.56 -8.63
CA LYS A 130 12.97 13.03 -8.36
C LYS A 130 12.90 11.81 -7.45
N ILE A 131 13.55 10.73 -7.87
CA ILE A 131 13.76 9.52 -7.07
C ILE A 131 15.25 9.41 -6.73
N ASN A 132 15.56 9.09 -5.48
CA ASN A 132 16.93 8.80 -5.08
C ASN A 132 17.27 7.32 -5.42
N PRO A 133 18.15 7.05 -6.40
CA PRO A 133 18.52 5.69 -6.77
C PRO A 133 19.22 4.93 -5.63
N ASP A 134 19.89 5.62 -4.71
CA ASP A 134 20.61 4.99 -3.60
C ASP A 134 19.68 4.31 -2.60
N LEU A 135 18.37 4.56 -2.66
CA LEU A 135 17.38 3.91 -1.81
C LEU A 135 16.80 2.62 -2.44
N LEU A 136 17.14 2.32 -3.70
CA LEU A 136 16.66 1.15 -4.44
C LEU A 136 17.73 0.04 -4.45
N PHE A 137 17.46 -1.06 -3.76
CA PHE A 137 18.33 -2.22 -3.58
C PHE A 137 17.66 -3.51 -4.06
N PHE A 138 17.30 -3.57 -5.33
CA PHE A 138 16.67 -4.78 -5.88
C PHE A 138 17.71 -5.88 -6.10
N PRO A 139 17.29 -7.17 -6.11
CA PRO A 139 18.13 -8.24 -6.62
C PRO A 139 18.50 -7.99 -8.09
N LYS A 140 19.70 -8.40 -8.50
CA LYS A 140 20.18 -8.21 -9.89
C LYS A 140 19.34 -8.95 -10.93
N PHE A 141 18.71 -10.04 -10.53
CA PHE A 141 17.96 -10.91 -11.41
C PHE A 141 16.48 -10.91 -11.01
N PHE A 142 15.62 -10.62 -11.98
CA PHE A 142 14.17 -10.78 -11.89
C PHE A 142 13.74 -11.98 -12.73
N SER A 143 12.65 -12.62 -12.35
CA SER A 143 11.98 -13.65 -13.14
C SER A 143 10.47 -13.56 -12.93
N TYR A 144 9.68 -14.32 -13.69
CA TYR A 144 8.22 -14.28 -13.62
C TYR A 144 7.59 -15.67 -13.70
N CYS A 145 6.49 -15.87 -12.99
CA CYS A 145 5.68 -17.09 -13.03
C CYS A 145 4.63 -17.09 -14.16
N SER A 146 4.32 -15.93 -14.74
CA SER A 146 3.38 -15.78 -15.85
C SER A 146 3.87 -14.67 -16.78
N CYS A 147 3.73 -14.87 -18.09
CA CYS A 147 4.09 -13.86 -19.10
C CYS A 147 3.24 -12.58 -18.99
N ASP A 148 2.07 -12.66 -18.33
CA ASP A 148 1.19 -11.51 -18.06
C ASP A 148 1.91 -10.35 -17.34
N TYR A 149 2.93 -10.71 -16.56
CA TYR A 149 3.71 -9.83 -15.71
C TYR A 149 4.98 -9.28 -16.35
N LEU A 150 5.36 -9.82 -17.51
CA LEU A 150 6.59 -9.42 -18.21
C LEU A 150 6.62 -7.91 -18.55
N PRO A 151 5.52 -7.27 -18.98
CA PRO A 151 5.53 -5.83 -19.27
C PRO A 151 5.92 -4.96 -18.06
N GLU A 152 5.34 -5.20 -16.88
CA GLU A 152 5.69 -4.45 -15.66
C GLU A 152 7.14 -4.69 -15.23
N LEU A 153 7.65 -5.92 -15.34
CA LEU A 153 9.05 -6.20 -15.03
C LEU A 153 10.01 -5.52 -15.99
N GLN A 154 9.69 -5.54 -17.29
CA GLN A 154 10.49 -4.88 -18.30
C GLN A 154 10.54 -3.39 -18.04
N LEU A 155 9.38 -2.80 -17.73
CA LEU A 155 9.28 -1.40 -17.34
C LEU A 155 10.14 -1.09 -16.11
N LEU A 156 10.06 -1.91 -15.06
CA LEU A 156 10.91 -1.73 -13.87
C LEU A 156 12.39 -1.74 -14.22
N VAL A 157 12.85 -2.74 -14.98
CA VAL A 157 14.27 -2.84 -15.37
C VAL A 157 14.71 -1.64 -16.20
N ASP A 158 13.88 -1.17 -17.11
CA ASP A 158 14.19 0.01 -17.94
C ASP A 158 14.22 1.30 -17.12
N GLU A 159 13.33 1.46 -16.15
CA GLU A 159 13.36 2.61 -15.22
C GLU A 159 14.55 2.54 -14.24
N LEU A 160 14.97 1.35 -13.82
CA LEU A 160 16.20 1.17 -13.03
C LEU A 160 17.46 1.54 -13.82
N ARG A 161 17.53 1.17 -15.11
CA ARG A 161 18.61 1.60 -16.02
C ARG A 161 18.66 3.10 -16.19
N TYR A 162 17.50 3.75 -16.37
CA TYR A 162 17.42 5.20 -16.44
C TYR A 162 17.97 5.88 -15.18
N LEU A 163 17.79 5.24 -14.02
CA LEU A 163 18.34 5.66 -12.73
C LEU A 163 19.83 5.25 -12.51
N GLY A 164 20.49 4.69 -13.52
CA GLY A 164 21.90 4.30 -13.50
C GLY A 164 22.20 2.92 -12.90
N LYS A 165 21.19 2.03 -12.80
CA LYS A 165 21.32 0.66 -12.26
C LYS A 165 21.26 -0.40 -13.36
N ASP A 166 22.24 -0.37 -14.25
CA ASP A 166 22.29 -1.20 -15.47
C ASP A 166 22.51 -2.69 -15.23
N GLU A 167 22.84 -3.11 -14.01
CA GLU A 167 23.12 -4.50 -13.67
C GLU A 167 21.88 -5.41 -13.56
N HIS A 168 20.67 -4.83 -13.68
CA HIS A 168 19.41 -5.55 -13.49
C HIS A 168 18.93 -6.20 -14.80
N THR A 169 18.51 -7.47 -14.71
CA THR A 169 18.07 -8.25 -15.88
C THR A 169 16.90 -9.16 -15.55
N ILE A 170 16.11 -9.51 -16.58
CA ILE A 170 15.01 -10.48 -16.47
C ILE A 170 15.49 -11.81 -17.04
N ALA A 171 15.38 -12.86 -16.25
CA ALA A 171 15.65 -14.22 -16.66
C ALA A 171 14.33 -14.98 -16.93
N SER A 172 14.36 -15.85 -17.94
CA SER A 172 13.18 -16.63 -18.31
C SER A 172 12.80 -17.63 -17.20
N GLN A 173 11.52 -18.01 -17.13
CA GLN A 173 11.07 -19.05 -16.19
C GLN A 173 11.79 -20.39 -16.40
N TYR A 174 12.31 -20.65 -17.62
CA TYR A 174 12.98 -21.90 -18.00
C TYR A 174 14.45 -21.93 -17.56
N ASP A 175 15.03 -20.79 -17.19
CA ASP A 175 16.35 -20.72 -16.57
C ASP A 175 16.29 -20.95 -15.05
N TYR A 176 15.09 -21.14 -14.48
CA TYR A 176 14.87 -21.46 -13.05
C TYR A 176 15.71 -22.66 -12.58
N ASP A 177 15.80 -23.71 -13.41
CA ASP A 177 16.62 -24.88 -13.10
C ASP A 177 18.13 -24.57 -13.14
N LYS A 178 18.59 -23.60 -13.95
CA LYS A 178 19.99 -23.15 -13.96
C LYS A 178 20.33 -22.34 -12.72
N PHE A 179 19.44 -21.45 -12.28
CA PHE A 179 19.62 -20.71 -11.02
C PHE A 179 19.65 -21.64 -9.79
N ARG A 180 19.01 -22.81 -9.87
CA ARG A 180 19.05 -23.84 -8.84
C ARG A 180 20.38 -24.60 -8.78
N ILE A 181 21.04 -24.83 -9.92
CA ILE A 181 22.21 -25.73 -10.01
C ILE A 181 23.52 -25.01 -9.67
N ASP A 182 23.63 -23.70 -9.91
CA ASP A 182 24.94 -23.02 -9.92
C ASP A 182 25.26 -22.13 -8.69
N ASN A 183 24.48 -22.17 -7.59
CA ASN A 183 24.63 -21.23 -6.45
C ASN A 183 24.64 -19.73 -6.88
N ILE A 184 23.97 -19.42 -7.99
CA ILE A 184 23.99 -18.07 -8.58
C ILE A 184 22.91 -17.24 -7.90
N LYS A 185 23.37 -16.31 -7.04
CA LYS A 185 22.82 -14.98 -6.64
C LYS A 185 21.29 -14.84 -6.46
N PRO A 186 20.84 -14.02 -5.50
CA PRO A 186 19.41 -13.83 -5.23
C PRO A 186 18.63 -13.42 -6.49
N VAL A 187 17.62 -14.23 -6.85
CA VAL A 187 16.66 -13.94 -7.92
C VAL A 187 15.32 -13.55 -7.28
N TYR A 188 14.73 -12.44 -7.73
CA TYR A 188 13.34 -12.10 -7.41
C TYR A 188 12.39 -12.77 -8.39
N LEU A 189 11.48 -13.62 -7.91
CA LEU A 189 10.45 -14.25 -8.74
C LEU A 189 9.12 -13.52 -8.59
N TYR A 190 8.63 -12.92 -9.67
CA TYR A 190 7.39 -12.16 -9.71
C TYR A 190 6.21 -13.04 -10.13
N GLY A 191 5.11 -12.95 -9.40
CA GLY A 191 4.03 -13.93 -9.47
C GLY A 191 4.28 -15.14 -8.58
N ARG A 192 3.20 -15.82 -8.17
CA ARG A 192 3.24 -16.82 -7.10
C ARG A 192 3.71 -18.20 -7.57
N THR A 193 4.67 -18.77 -6.87
CA THR A 193 5.04 -20.19 -6.93
C THR A 193 4.28 -21.00 -5.88
N ILE A 194 3.64 -22.10 -6.31
CA ILE A 194 3.02 -23.13 -5.44
C ILE A 194 4.04 -24.27 -5.17
N THR A 195 5.35 -24.01 -5.26
CA THR A 195 6.34 -25.09 -5.11
C THR A 195 6.70 -25.30 -3.64
N GLN A 196 6.41 -26.52 -3.15
CA GLN A 196 6.54 -26.99 -1.77
C GLN A 196 7.98 -27.10 -1.23
N THR A 197 9.01 -26.70 -1.99
CA THR A 197 10.41 -26.94 -1.61
C THR A 197 11.19 -25.63 -1.54
N PRO A 198 11.57 -25.18 -0.33
CA PRO A 198 12.49 -24.06 -0.14
C PRO A 198 13.81 -24.34 -0.86
N ASN A 199 14.29 -23.39 -1.64
CA ASN A 199 15.62 -23.42 -2.24
C ASN A 199 16.41 -22.23 -1.70
N GLU A 200 17.60 -22.50 -1.16
CA GLU A 200 18.50 -21.53 -0.53
C GLU A 200 19.04 -20.44 -1.47
N ASN A 201 19.03 -20.68 -2.79
CA ASN A 201 19.53 -19.75 -3.81
C ASN A 201 18.45 -18.83 -4.40
N ILE A 202 17.19 -19.14 -4.15
CA ILE A 202 16.07 -18.26 -4.45
C ILE A 202 15.85 -17.48 -3.17
N VAL A 203 15.74 -16.15 -3.23
CA VAL A 203 15.20 -15.45 -2.08
C VAL A 203 13.75 -15.88 -1.99
N PHE A 204 13.51 -16.93 -1.20
CA PHE A 204 12.19 -17.43 -0.87
C PHE A 204 11.54 -16.33 -0.03
N PHE A 205 10.94 -15.38 -0.74
CA PHE A 205 10.02 -14.44 -0.14
C PHE A 205 8.76 -15.24 0.18
N ASP A 206 8.56 -15.55 1.46
CA ASP A 206 7.36 -16.21 1.95
C ASP A 206 6.18 -15.23 1.94
N GLY A 207 5.75 -14.87 0.73
CA GLY A 207 4.56 -14.04 0.49
C GLY A 207 3.27 -14.66 1.06
N ASN A 208 3.30 -15.93 1.48
CA ASN A 208 2.16 -16.55 2.17
C ASN A 208 2.10 -16.13 3.65
N CYS A 209 3.25 -15.96 4.32
CA CYS A 209 3.29 -15.49 5.70
C CYS A 209 3.31 -13.96 5.82
N SER A 210 4.01 -13.27 4.93
CA SER A 210 4.26 -11.83 5.07
C SER A 210 3.13 -10.95 4.49
N ASP A 211 2.41 -11.41 3.46
CA ASP A 211 1.23 -10.72 2.87
C ASP A 211 -0.10 -11.16 3.51
N ASN A 212 -0.03 -11.92 4.60
CA ASN A 212 -1.22 -12.34 5.32
C ASN A 212 -1.90 -11.11 5.93
N LYS A 213 -3.16 -10.86 5.54
CA LYS A 213 -3.94 -9.70 6.03
C LYS A 213 -4.15 -9.69 7.54
N MET A 214 -3.93 -10.83 8.21
CA MET A 214 -3.94 -10.88 9.66
C MET A 214 -2.83 -10.07 10.32
N ASN A 215 -1.69 -9.89 9.65
CA ASN A 215 -0.57 -9.12 10.16
C ASN A 215 -0.98 -7.66 10.45
N LEU A 216 -1.63 -7.01 9.48
CA LEU A 216 -2.16 -5.65 9.64
C LEU A 216 -3.29 -5.60 10.68
N ALA A 217 -4.13 -6.63 10.73
CA ALA A 217 -5.23 -6.71 11.70
C ALA A 217 -4.73 -6.79 13.14
N TRP A 218 -3.75 -7.66 13.44
CA TRP A 218 -3.14 -7.75 14.77
C TRP A 218 -2.40 -6.47 15.14
N PHE A 219 -1.68 -5.86 14.20
CA PHE A 219 -0.99 -4.60 14.45
C PHE A 219 -1.96 -3.45 14.73
N SER A 220 -3.14 -3.46 14.11
CA SER A 220 -4.14 -2.38 14.23
C SER A 220 -4.59 -2.09 15.67
N ASP A 221 -4.58 -3.10 16.54
CA ASP A 221 -4.95 -2.95 17.95
C ASP A 221 -3.94 -2.12 18.77
N THR A 222 -2.71 -1.96 18.25
CA THR A 222 -1.60 -1.31 18.94
C THR A 222 -1.20 0.05 18.35
N TRP A 223 -1.88 0.50 17.29
CA TRP A 223 -1.50 1.69 16.52
C TRP A 223 -2.50 2.85 16.71
N PRO A 224 -2.29 3.77 17.67
CA PRO A 224 -3.27 4.80 18.05
C PRO A 224 -3.10 6.14 17.32
N ARG A 225 -2.66 6.13 16.06
CA ARG A 225 -2.17 7.35 15.38
C ARG A 225 -3.21 8.01 14.45
N THR A 226 -2.97 9.28 14.13
CA THR A 226 -3.97 10.19 13.52
C THR A 226 -3.76 10.48 12.04
N PHE A 227 -2.53 10.58 11.56
CA PHE A 227 -2.22 10.93 10.16
C PHE A 227 -2.03 9.68 9.30
N VAL A 228 -1.54 8.60 9.88
CA VAL A 228 -1.53 7.27 9.28
C VAL A 228 -2.43 6.39 10.13
N ARG A 229 -3.59 6.03 9.58
CA ARG A 229 -4.62 5.26 10.28
C ARG A 229 -4.69 3.85 9.73
N ILE A 230 -5.23 2.95 10.53
CA ILE A 230 -5.60 1.60 10.12
C ILE A 230 -7.08 1.44 10.47
N PRO A 231 -7.94 0.96 9.56
CA PRO A 231 -9.32 0.69 9.91
C PRO A 231 -9.38 -0.37 11.00
N LYS A 232 -10.44 -0.35 11.80
CA LYS A 232 -10.67 -1.43 12.77
C LYS A 232 -10.81 -2.75 12.04
N HIS A 233 -10.11 -3.76 12.52
CA HIS A 233 -10.23 -5.13 12.05
C HIS A 233 -11.03 -5.98 13.04
N TYR A 234 -11.62 -7.03 12.51
CA TYR A 234 -12.32 -8.06 13.27
C TYR A 234 -11.82 -9.42 12.78
N TYR A 235 -11.55 -10.31 13.72
CA TYR A 235 -11.15 -11.71 13.46
C TYR A 235 -11.62 -12.61 14.61
N ARG A 236 -11.62 -13.94 14.41
CA ARG A 236 -12.16 -14.94 15.36
C ARG A 236 -11.63 -14.80 16.79
N GLY A 237 -10.37 -14.39 16.97
CA GLY A 237 -9.76 -14.20 18.28
C GLY A 237 -10.22 -12.94 19.04
N LEU A 238 -10.85 -11.99 18.33
CA LEU A 238 -11.28 -10.70 18.89
C LEU A 238 -12.80 -10.60 19.04
N CYS A 239 -13.58 -11.20 18.12
CA CYS A 239 -15.04 -11.16 18.17
C CYS A 239 -15.69 -12.37 17.51
N ASN A 240 -16.97 -12.62 17.83
CA ASN A 240 -17.74 -13.66 17.15
C ASN A 240 -18.31 -13.13 15.83
N TRP A 241 -18.60 -14.05 14.90
CA TRP A 241 -19.19 -13.74 13.59
C TRP A 241 -20.48 -12.90 13.69
N GLN A 242 -21.30 -13.17 14.71
CA GLN A 242 -22.57 -12.49 14.93
C GLN A 242 -22.37 -11.02 15.31
N ASP A 243 -21.27 -10.70 15.97
CA ASP A 243 -20.98 -9.37 16.53
C ASP A 243 -20.27 -8.46 15.52
N ILE A 244 -19.84 -9.00 14.38
CA ILE A 244 -19.26 -8.21 13.29
C ILE A 244 -20.36 -7.30 12.71
N PRO A 245 -20.11 -5.99 12.57
CA PRO A 245 -21.05 -5.07 11.92
C PRO A 245 -21.37 -5.46 10.47
N GLU A 246 -22.50 -5.00 9.95
CA GLU A 246 -22.87 -5.27 8.55
C GLU A 246 -22.02 -4.48 7.56
N ASN A 247 -21.66 -3.24 7.91
CA ASN A 247 -20.88 -2.33 7.08
C ASN A 247 -19.36 -2.57 7.21
N VAL A 248 -18.94 -3.78 6.85
CA VAL A 248 -17.54 -4.19 6.81
C VAL A 248 -17.14 -4.63 5.41
N VAL A 249 -15.85 -4.79 5.19
CA VAL A 249 -15.27 -5.46 4.04
C VAL A 249 -14.67 -6.77 4.52
N LEU A 250 -15.12 -7.89 3.98
CA LEU A 250 -14.52 -9.19 4.25
C LEU A 250 -13.39 -9.42 3.25
N LYS A 251 -12.21 -9.80 3.76
CA LYS A 251 -11.03 -10.09 2.94
C LYS A 251 -10.53 -11.49 3.25
N TYR A 252 -10.18 -12.24 2.22
CA TYR A 252 -9.47 -13.50 2.39
C TYR A 252 -8.06 -13.22 2.90
N CYS A 253 -7.63 -13.91 3.95
CA CYS A 253 -6.30 -13.72 4.55
C CYS A 253 -5.20 -13.99 3.52
N ASP A 254 -5.35 -15.07 2.75
CA ASP A 254 -4.51 -15.39 1.61
C ASP A 254 -5.32 -15.39 0.29
N LYS A 255 -4.90 -14.54 -0.66
CA LYS A 255 -5.47 -14.47 -2.01
C LYS A 255 -5.23 -15.76 -2.83
N SER A 256 -4.27 -16.62 -2.45
CA SER A 256 -3.94 -17.86 -3.19
C SER A 256 -4.67 -19.08 -2.65
N SER A 257 -5.33 -18.94 -1.50
CA SER A 257 -6.13 -20.01 -0.94
C SER A 257 -7.12 -20.55 -1.97
N TYR A 258 -7.31 -21.87 -1.98
CA TYR A 258 -8.26 -22.54 -2.86
C TYR A 258 -9.65 -21.89 -2.77
N GLU A 259 -10.05 -21.45 -1.56
CA GLU A 259 -11.33 -20.83 -1.33
C GLU A 259 -11.46 -19.43 -1.93
N CYS A 260 -10.36 -18.66 -2.00
CA CYS A 260 -10.33 -17.39 -2.71
C CYS A 260 -10.40 -17.60 -4.23
N GLN A 261 -9.64 -18.57 -4.76
CA GLN A 261 -9.64 -18.90 -6.18
C GLN A 261 -11.03 -19.37 -6.66
N MET A 262 -11.70 -20.22 -5.87
CA MET A 262 -13.07 -20.67 -6.16
C MET A 262 -14.12 -19.56 -6.06
N ALA A 263 -13.89 -18.55 -5.22
CA ALA A 263 -14.82 -17.43 -5.07
C ALA A 263 -14.71 -16.40 -6.20
N TRP A 264 -13.65 -16.44 -7.01
CA TRP A 264 -13.35 -15.45 -8.07
C TRP A 264 -13.29 -14.00 -7.59
N GLN A 265 -13.21 -13.78 -6.28
CA GLN A 265 -13.12 -12.47 -5.65
C GLN A 265 -12.32 -12.58 -4.35
N SER A 266 -11.40 -11.64 -4.15
CA SER A 266 -10.55 -11.57 -2.94
C SER A 266 -11.15 -10.71 -1.83
N VAL A 267 -12.21 -9.96 -2.15
CA VAL A 267 -12.86 -8.98 -1.28
C VAL A 267 -14.38 -9.08 -1.45
N ILE A 268 -15.12 -9.08 -0.34
CA ILE A 268 -16.58 -9.07 -0.31
C ILE A 268 -17.04 -7.82 0.43
N LEU A 269 -17.89 -7.02 -0.20
CA LEU A 269 -18.45 -5.82 0.40
C LEU A 269 -19.68 -6.17 1.24
N GLY A 270 -19.64 -5.79 2.51
CA GLY A 270 -20.68 -6.08 3.49
C GLY A 270 -20.58 -7.49 4.06
N LYS A 271 -21.02 -7.65 5.31
CA LYS A 271 -21.23 -8.97 5.90
C LYS A 271 -22.52 -9.57 5.30
N PRO A 272 -22.47 -10.76 4.67
CA PRO A 272 -23.65 -11.39 4.11
C PRO A 272 -24.73 -11.63 5.18
N MET A 273 -25.96 -11.25 4.88
CA MET A 273 -27.13 -11.53 5.73
C MET A 273 -27.59 -12.98 5.52
N GLY A 274 -27.88 -13.69 6.61
CA GLY A 274 -28.38 -15.07 6.60
C GLY A 274 -27.29 -16.16 6.65
N LYS A 275 -27.72 -17.41 6.46
CA LYS A 275 -26.83 -18.60 6.53
C LYS A 275 -26.08 -18.78 5.21
N ARG A 276 -25.01 -18.01 4.95
CA ARG A 276 -23.95 -18.47 4.02
C ARG A 276 -22.93 -19.26 4.84
N PRO A 277 -22.96 -20.61 4.84
CA PRO A 277 -22.11 -21.40 5.73
C PRO A 277 -20.63 -21.21 5.42
N SER A 278 -20.29 -20.91 4.17
CA SER A 278 -18.91 -20.79 3.69
C SER A 278 -18.14 -19.61 4.32
N SER A 279 -18.66 -18.37 4.28
CA SER A 279 -17.95 -17.22 4.87
C SER A 279 -17.81 -17.33 6.38
N LYS A 280 -18.85 -17.82 7.07
CA LYS A 280 -18.79 -18.08 8.51
C LYS A 280 -17.79 -19.19 8.84
N ARG A 281 -17.72 -20.25 8.03
CA ARG A 281 -16.72 -21.32 8.17
C ARG A 281 -15.30 -20.78 7.96
N LEU A 282 -15.07 -20.01 6.91
CA LEU A 282 -13.76 -19.40 6.61
C LEU A 282 -13.30 -18.46 7.73
N TRP A 283 -14.22 -17.68 8.29
CA TRP A 283 -13.99 -16.90 9.49
C TRP A 283 -13.59 -17.77 10.68
N GLN A 284 -14.35 -18.85 10.93
CA GLN A 284 -14.04 -19.80 11.99
C GLN A 284 -12.66 -20.45 11.77
N GLU A 285 -12.26 -20.72 10.53
CA GLU A 285 -10.94 -21.25 10.20
C GLU A 285 -9.82 -20.20 10.20
N MET A 286 -10.10 -18.93 10.55
CA MET A 286 -9.15 -17.81 10.49
C MET A 286 -8.56 -17.55 9.09
N LYS A 287 -9.28 -17.97 8.04
CA LYS A 287 -8.94 -17.73 6.62
C LYS A 287 -9.53 -16.43 6.08
N MET A 288 -10.28 -15.71 6.90
CA MET A 288 -10.96 -14.47 6.54
C MET A 288 -10.89 -13.47 7.70
N VAL A 289 -10.66 -12.21 7.35
CA VAL A 289 -10.71 -11.05 8.25
C VAL A 289 -11.81 -10.11 7.80
N ALA A 290 -12.43 -9.40 8.73
CA ALA A 290 -13.31 -8.28 8.40
C ALA A 290 -12.64 -6.97 8.79
N GLN A 291 -12.86 -5.94 7.99
CA GLN A 291 -12.29 -4.61 8.17
C GLN A 291 -13.42 -3.58 8.08
N ASP A 292 -13.42 -2.55 8.92
CA ASP A 292 -14.35 -1.43 8.77
C ASP A 292 -14.28 -0.87 7.34
N ARG A 293 -15.44 -0.64 6.72
CA ARG A 293 -15.50 -0.12 5.36
C ARG A 293 -15.13 1.36 5.36
N ILE A 294 -14.00 1.69 4.74
CA ILE A 294 -13.61 3.07 4.46
C ILE A 294 -14.13 3.48 3.08
N ARG A 295 -14.65 4.71 2.98
CA ARG A 295 -15.03 5.29 1.70
C ARG A 295 -13.80 5.95 1.07
N PRO A 296 -13.44 5.65 -0.18
CA PRO A 296 -12.36 6.35 -0.86
C PRO A 296 -12.73 7.82 -1.07
N THR A 297 -11.72 8.68 -1.08
CA THR A 297 -11.89 10.05 -1.59
C THR A 297 -12.23 9.99 -3.07
N THR A 298 -13.12 10.89 -3.51
CA THR A 298 -13.53 10.98 -4.92
C THR A 298 -12.99 12.23 -5.58
N HIS A 299 -12.47 12.10 -6.79
CA HIS A 299 -12.03 13.21 -7.62
C HIS A 299 -12.60 13.06 -9.03
N ASN A 300 -13.30 14.08 -9.51
CA ASN A 300 -13.97 14.08 -10.82
C ASN A 300 -14.83 12.83 -11.09
N GLY A 301 -15.52 12.33 -10.06
CA GLY A 301 -16.36 11.13 -10.15
C GLY A 301 -15.62 9.79 -10.06
N TYR A 302 -14.28 9.78 -9.92
CA TYR A 302 -13.48 8.58 -9.71
C TYR A 302 -13.16 8.38 -8.23
N ASN A 303 -13.22 7.15 -7.76
CA ASN A 303 -12.66 6.75 -6.48
C ASN A 303 -11.14 6.71 -6.56
N CYS A 304 -10.46 7.23 -5.54
CA CYS A 304 -9.01 7.34 -5.49
C CYS A 304 -8.41 6.39 -4.45
N GLN A 305 -7.28 5.76 -4.81
CA GLN A 305 -6.44 4.98 -3.91
C GLN A 305 -4.97 5.34 -4.11
N LEU A 306 -4.22 5.46 -3.03
CA LEU A 306 -2.77 5.61 -3.05
C LEU A 306 -2.13 4.23 -3.05
N ILE A 307 -1.14 4.08 -3.92
CA ILE A 307 -0.17 2.99 -3.88
C ILE A 307 1.16 3.59 -3.48
N ILE A 308 1.67 3.23 -2.31
CA ILE A 308 2.92 3.76 -1.77
C ILE A 308 3.93 2.62 -1.70
N LEU A 309 5.10 2.85 -2.29
CA LEU A 309 6.16 1.87 -2.42
C LEU A 309 7.33 2.23 -1.50
N THR A 310 7.75 1.29 -0.68
CA THR A 310 8.72 1.53 0.39
C THR A 310 9.85 0.51 0.34
N HIS A 311 11.02 0.91 0.83
CA HIS A 311 12.13 0.01 1.13
C HIS A 311 12.46 0.13 2.63
N GLY A 312 12.20 -0.96 3.36
CA GLY A 312 12.19 -0.96 4.81
C GLY A 312 11.22 0.08 5.34
N ILE A 313 11.74 1.00 6.15
CA ILE A 313 10.96 2.09 6.74
C ILE A 313 10.81 3.30 5.83
N GLU A 314 11.48 3.33 4.68
CA GLU A 314 11.60 4.52 3.84
C GLU A 314 10.60 4.49 2.67
N PRO A 315 9.61 5.40 2.63
CA PRO A 315 8.75 5.59 1.46
C PRO A 315 9.56 6.20 0.31
N ILE A 316 9.56 5.55 -0.84
CA ILE A 316 10.41 5.93 -1.98
C ILE A 316 9.63 6.62 -3.08
N THR A 317 8.52 6.01 -3.50
CA THR A 317 7.72 6.45 -4.63
C THR A 317 6.32 5.87 -4.51
N GLY A 318 5.46 6.14 -5.49
CA GLY A 318 4.15 5.54 -5.60
C GLY A 318 3.35 6.15 -6.74
N TYR A 319 2.06 5.88 -6.73
CA TYR A 319 1.11 6.43 -7.69
C TYR A 319 -0.30 6.43 -7.10
N VAL A 320 -1.20 7.11 -7.80
CA VAL A 320 -2.62 7.19 -7.45
C VAL A 320 -3.41 6.43 -8.49
N GLN A 321 -4.35 5.60 -8.04
CA GLN A 321 -5.28 4.89 -8.90
C GLN A 321 -6.64 5.60 -8.88
N TYR A 322 -7.23 5.79 -10.06
CA TYR A 322 -8.54 6.37 -10.27
C TYR A 322 -9.46 5.35 -10.95
N SER A 323 -10.58 5.03 -10.31
CA SER A 323 -11.56 4.08 -10.86
C SER A 323 -12.99 4.54 -10.66
N SER A 324 -13.83 4.31 -11.67
CA SER A 324 -15.29 4.46 -11.53
C SER A 324 -15.90 3.34 -10.68
N LYS A 325 -15.15 2.26 -10.45
CA LYS A 325 -15.55 1.13 -9.62
C LYS A 325 -15.24 1.41 -8.15
N GLN A 326 -15.98 0.75 -7.27
CA GLN A 326 -15.77 0.86 -5.83
C GLN A 326 -14.55 0.04 -5.35
N ILE A 327 -14.27 -1.08 -6.03
CA ILE A 327 -13.03 -1.85 -5.85
C ILE A 327 -12.10 -1.43 -6.98
N ILE A 328 -10.93 -0.92 -6.61
CA ILE A 328 -9.94 -0.40 -7.53
C ILE A 328 -8.97 -1.55 -7.85
N ASN A 329 -8.79 -1.85 -9.13
CA ASN A 329 -7.96 -2.95 -9.65
C ASN A 329 -6.96 -2.40 -10.68
N ASP A 330 -6.15 -3.28 -11.23
CA ASP A 330 -5.07 -2.97 -12.19
C ASP A 330 -5.56 -2.38 -13.53
N ASP A 331 -6.88 -2.41 -13.81
CA ASP A 331 -7.50 -1.78 -14.98
C ASP A 331 -7.86 -0.29 -14.78
N SER A 332 -7.39 0.32 -13.68
CA SER A 332 -7.63 1.72 -13.33
C SER A 332 -6.75 2.71 -14.11
N ILE A 333 -7.09 4.00 -14.01
CA ILE A 333 -6.25 5.10 -14.52
C ILE A 333 -5.21 5.44 -13.45
N HIS A 334 -3.94 5.61 -13.84
CA HIS A 334 -2.86 5.93 -12.92
C HIS A 334 -2.39 7.38 -13.01
N GLY A 335 -2.17 8.03 -11.87
CA GLY A 335 -1.59 9.37 -11.77
C GLY A 335 -0.38 9.40 -10.84
N PRO A 336 0.47 10.45 -10.92
CA PRO A 336 1.70 10.53 -10.15
C PRO A 336 1.46 10.74 -8.64
N LEU A 337 2.41 10.31 -7.83
CA LEU A 337 2.46 10.59 -6.38
C LEU A 337 3.80 11.22 -6.01
N GLN A 338 3.77 12.40 -5.40
CA GLN A 338 4.96 13.05 -4.86
C GLN A 338 4.98 12.93 -3.33
N LEU A 339 6.14 12.56 -2.79
CA LEU A 339 6.40 12.45 -1.35
C LEU A 339 7.35 13.59 -0.95
N GLU A 340 6.90 14.52 -0.08
CA GLU A 340 7.71 15.68 0.37
C GLU A 340 8.51 15.44 1.64
#